data_AF-A0A7Y8IG85-F1
#
_entry.id   AF-A0A7Y8IG85-F1
#
_cell.length_a   1.000
_cell.length_b   1.000
_cell.length_c   1.000
_cell.angle_alpha   90.00
_cell.angle_beta   90.00
_cell.angle_gamma   90.00
#
_symmetry.space_group_name_H-M   'P 1'
#
loop_
_entity.id
_entity.type
_entity.pdbx_description
1 polymer ?
#
loop_
_entity_poly.entity_id
_entity_poly.type
_entity_poly.pdbx_seq_one_letter_code
_entity_poly.pdbx_strand_id
1 'polypeptide(L)'
;MKSAYVDFSVLNLLATEPPDSKIKTDYLAMNKIWELYNSHQIRLVTCGADTRMEIINWLETLGCYVTNTGMIKECLDDFEKWDQADTGQIQKCRNVLEYHEAIESLDLLFEEYAGDYGAGNGPAGISPGDRRLLSLIRYKILSFKKTDSYFECLSEDGQDIISHCLLNLNGWYGPDNWDVDFRRIDYKLNGKILVSALEKHGINTSFAGKEGAKNRRLFGILNRAVALARRFYRELPLKQQDVSGLMQEVAKRYDYHHAERDARHIFHAIRYGIPFFVTTDGRLIRGYNQRKHLLLNNPEYQSINLVLLTPKELMQQGRHVGEE
;
A
#
# COMPACT_ATOMS: atom_id res chain seq x y z
N MET A 1 13.67 27.25 -1.70
CA MET A 1 13.93 25.91 -1.10
C MET A 1 13.44 24.84 -2.05
N LYS A 2 14.26 23.84 -2.40
CA LYS A 2 13.83 22.73 -3.29
C LYS A 2 12.78 21.89 -2.55
N SER A 3 11.67 21.56 -3.22
CA SER A 3 10.63 20.67 -2.67
C SER A 3 10.61 19.37 -3.45
N ALA A 4 10.50 18.25 -2.74
CA ALA A 4 10.42 16.91 -3.31
C ALA A 4 9.23 16.15 -2.72
N TYR A 5 8.43 15.58 -3.60
CA TYR A 5 7.37 14.65 -3.26
C TYR A 5 7.97 13.26 -3.05
N VAL A 6 7.61 12.57 -1.97
CA VAL A 6 8.03 11.20 -1.68
C VAL A 6 6.81 10.28 -1.53
N ASP A 7 6.93 9.04 -2.01
CA ASP A 7 5.92 8.01 -1.82
C ASP A 7 6.32 7.00 -0.73
N PHE A 8 5.43 6.04 -0.46
CA PHE A 8 5.69 4.95 0.49
C PHE A 8 6.99 4.20 0.20
N SER A 9 7.37 4.02 -1.07
CA SER A 9 8.55 3.25 -1.45
C SER A 9 9.85 3.88 -0.93
N VAL A 10 9.90 5.22 -0.90
CA VAL A 10 11.03 5.99 -0.36
C VAL A 10 11.08 5.92 1.16
N LEU A 11 9.93 6.04 1.83
CA LEU A 11 9.84 5.92 3.29
C LEU A 11 10.26 4.51 3.74
N ASN A 12 9.79 3.49 3.02
CA ASN A 12 10.15 2.10 3.23
C ASN A 12 11.65 1.84 3.00
N LEU A 13 12.27 2.48 1.99
CA LEU A 13 13.71 2.42 1.76
C LEU A 13 14.48 3.02 2.95
N LEU A 14 14.07 4.20 3.44
CA LEU A 14 14.72 4.88 4.55
C LEU A 14 14.61 4.09 5.87
N ALA A 15 13.49 3.38 6.07
CA ALA A 15 13.27 2.51 7.21
C ALA A 15 14.00 1.15 7.14
N THR A 16 14.61 0.81 6.00
CA THR A 16 15.30 -0.47 5.84
C THR A 16 16.66 -0.45 6.54
N GLU A 17 17.09 -1.59 7.08
CA GLU A 17 18.47 -1.76 7.52
C GLU A 17 19.46 -1.55 6.36
N PRO A 18 20.71 -1.11 6.62
CA PRO A 18 21.70 -0.86 5.58
C PRO A 18 21.84 -2.04 4.61
N PRO A 19 21.46 -1.89 3.32
CA PRO A 19 21.43 -3.01 2.40
C PRO A 19 22.80 -3.20 1.70
N ASP A 20 23.21 -4.45 1.52
CA ASP A 20 24.44 -4.79 0.77
C ASP A 20 24.27 -4.83 -0.76
N SER A 21 23.06 -4.60 -1.25
CA SER A 21 22.64 -4.96 -2.61
C SER A 21 22.44 -3.75 -3.55
N LYS A 22 21.78 -3.98 -4.70
CA LYS A 22 21.50 -2.98 -5.76
C LYS A 22 20.84 -1.68 -5.27
N ILE A 23 20.13 -1.72 -4.14
CA ILE A 23 19.45 -0.54 -3.57
C ILE A 23 20.34 0.31 -2.68
N LYS A 24 21.60 -0.11 -2.40
CA LYS A 24 22.53 0.57 -1.49
C LYS A 24 22.78 2.03 -1.88
N THR A 25 22.89 2.32 -3.18
CA THR A 25 23.13 3.70 -3.62
C THR A 25 21.95 4.62 -3.37
N ASP A 26 20.72 4.13 -3.60
CA ASP A 26 19.52 4.89 -3.30
C ASP A 26 19.29 5.02 -1.80
N TYR A 27 19.61 3.99 -1.02
CA TYR A 27 19.58 4.04 0.43
C TYR A 27 20.49 5.13 0.99
N LEU A 28 21.77 5.15 0.57
CA LEU A 28 22.72 6.17 1.01
C LEU A 28 22.29 7.59 0.57
N ALA A 29 21.78 7.71 -0.66
CA ALA A 29 21.27 8.99 -1.15
C ALA A 29 20.06 9.47 -0.35
N MET A 30 19.13 8.57 -0.02
CA MET A 30 17.93 8.92 0.75
C MET A 30 18.26 9.31 2.19
N ASN A 31 19.21 8.61 2.84
CA ASN A 31 19.72 9.04 4.15
C ASN A 31 20.32 10.45 4.08
N LYS A 32 21.06 10.77 3.02
CA LYS A 32 21.59 12.13 2.85
C LYS A 32 20.48 13.16 2.60
N ILE A 33 19.47 12.82 1.81
CA ILE A 33 18.28 13.66 1.62
C ILE A 33 17.56 13.91 2.95
N TRP A 34 17.47 12.89 3.80
CA TRP A 34 16.89 13.00 5.14
C TRP A 34 17.66 13.97 6.05
N GLU A 35 19.00 13.92 6.04
CA GLU A 35 19.83 14.91 6.74
C GLU A 35 19.61 16.35 6.21
N LEU A 36 19.48 16.51 4.90
CA LEU A 36 19.18 17.80 4.28
C LEU A 36 17.78 18.30 4.69
N TYR A 37 16.82 17.39 4.84
CA TYR A 37 15.47 17.71 5.31
C TYR A 37 15.49 18.21 6.75
N ASN A 38 16.16 17.48 7.65
CA ASN A 38 16.28 17.85 9.08
C ASN A 38 17.05 19.18 9.28
N SER A 39 17.93 19.53 8.34
CA SER A 39 18.63 20.82 8.33
C SER A 39 17.91 21.91 7.53
N HIS A 40 16.66 21.69 7.14
CA HIS A 40 15.80 22.64 6.41
C HIS A 40 16.33 23.09 5.03
N GLN A 41 17.19 22.28 4.41
CA GLN A 41 17.77 22.56 3.09
C GLN A 41 16.89 22.05 1.94
N ILE A 42 16.08 21.03 2.20
CA ILE A 42 15.08 20.49 1.27
C ILE A 42 13.77 20.29 2.02
N ARG A 43 12.65 20.53 1.33
CA ARG A 43 11.31 20.23 1.84
C ARG A 43 10.83 18.90 1.27
N LEU A 44 10.47 17.97 2.15
CA LEU A 44 9.87 16.69 1.78
C LEU A 44 8.37 16.73 2.06
N VAL A 45 7.58 16.30 1.08
CA VAL A 45 6.12 16.29 1.16
C VAL A 45 5.56 14.97 0.64
N THR A 46 4.36 14.61 1.07
CA THR A 46 3.62 13.46 0.53
C THR A 46 2.11 13.70 0.53
N CYS A 47 1.33 12.83 -0.12
CA CYS A 47 -0.12 12.79 0.09
C CYS A 47 -0.38 11.93 1.33
N GLY A 48 -0.73 12.56 2.45
CA GLY A 48 -0.86 11.84 3.73
C GLY A 48 -1.85 10.69 3.68
N ALA A 49 -2.99 10.86 3.01
CA ALA A 49 -4.02 9.84 2.92
C ALA A 49 -3.63 8.67 2.02
N ASP A 50 -3.12 8.95 0.81
CA ASP A 50 -2.70 7.90 -0.13
C ASP A 50 -1.55 7.08 0.45
N THR A 51 -0.50 7.75 0.96
CA THR A 51 0.65 7.06 1.55
C THR A 51 0.28 6.31 2.82
N ARG A 52 -0.65 6.81 3.64
CA ARG A 52 -1.16 6.05 4.79
C ARG A 52 -1.90 4.78 4.36
N MET A 53 -2.68 4.84 3.28
CA MET A 53 -3.34 3.64 2.73
C MET A 53 -2.32 2.63 2.21
N GLU A 54 -1.22 3.08 1.59
CA GLU A 54 -0.13 2.19 1.19
C GLU A 54 0.52 1.48 2.38
N ILE A 55 0.74 2.21 3.49
CA ILE A 55 1.27 1.63 4.72
C ILE A 55 0.32 0.56 5.27
N ILE A 56 -1.00 0.84 5.27
CA ILE A 56 -2.02 -0.14 5.69
C ILE A 56 -2.01 -1.37 4.81
N ASN A 57 -2.01 -1.20 3.48
CA ASN A 57 -1.97 -2.31 2.55
C ASN A 57 -0.70 -3.15 2.75
N TRP A 58 0.44 -2.52 3.01
CA TRP A 58 1.68 -3.22 3.33
C TRP A 58 1.58 -4.00 4.64
N LEU A 59 1.04 -3.40 5.71
CA LEU A 59 0.79 -4.10 6.98
C LEU A 59 -0.11 -5.32 6.82
N GLU A 60 -1.16 -5.18 6.02
CA GLU A 60 -2.05 -6.28 5.70
C GLU A 60 -1.31 -7.41 4.96
N THR A 61 -0.35 -7.10 4.06
CA THR A 61 0.49 -8.14 3.43
C THR A 61 1.39 -8.89 4.41
N LEU A 62 1.68 -8.30 5.58
CA LEU A 62 2.44 -8.95 6.65
C LEU A 62 1.56 -9.81 7.57
N GLY A 63 0.23 -9.68 7.47
CA GLY A 63 -0.71 -10.34 8.36
C GLY A 63 -1.41 -9.42 9.36
N CYS A 64 -0.96 -8.17 9.49
CA CYS A 64 -1.50 -7.21 10.45
C CYS A 64 -2.79 -6.59 9.93
N TYR A 65 -3.91 -6.85 10.62
CA TYR A 65 -5.22 -6.35 10.25
C TYR A 65 -5.44 -4.94 10.82
N VAL A 66 -5.65 -3.96 9.94
CA VAL A 66 -5.96 -2.58 10.32
C VAL A 66 -7.43 -2.27 10.04
N THR A 67 -8.16 -1.87 11.08
CA THR A 67 -9.59 -1.54 11.02
C THR A 67 -9.85 -0.13 10.52
N ASN A 68 -9.07 0.83 11.03
CA ASN A 68 -9.15 2.24 10.72
C ASN A 68 -7.74 2.85 10.66
N THR A 69 -7.56 3.85 9.80
CA THR A 69 -6.31 4.58 9.56
C THR A 69 -5.75 5.24 10.82
N GLY A 70 -6.61 5.62 11.77
CA GLY A 70 -6.21 6.21 13.05
C GLY A 70 -5.71 5.21 14.10
N MET A 71 -5.82 3.89 13.85
CA MET A 71 -5.51 2.84 14.83
C MET A 71 -4.27 2.00 14.46
N ILE A 72 -3.42 2.49 13.56
CA ILE A 72 -2.30 1.69 13.03
C ILE A 72 -1.34 1.26 14.15
N LYS A 73 -1.06 2.15 15.11
CA LYS A 73 -0.13 1.88 16.22
C LYS A 73 -0.69 0.79 17.14
N GLU A 74 -1.97 0.88 17.52
CA GLU A 74 -2.63 -0.13 18.34
C GLU A 74 -2.73 -1.49 17.63
N CYS A 75 -3.04 -1.49 16.32
CA CYS A 75 -3.08 -2.73 15.54
C CYS A 75 -1.71 -3.41 15.47
N LEU A 76 -0.62 -2.64 15.36
CA LEU A 76 0.75 -3.16 15.41
C LEU A 76 1.08 -3.76 16.78
N ASP A 77 0.73 -3.07 17.87
CA ASP A 77 0.98 -3.55 19.24
C ASP A 77 0.21 -4.86 19.52
N ASP A 78 -1.01 -5.00 19.00
CA ASP A 78 -1.77 -6.24 19.10
C ASP A 78 -1.22 -7.35 18.22
N PHE A 79 -0.74 -7.02 17.01
CA PHE A 79 -0.13 -7.99 16.09
C PHE A 79 1.20 -8.52 16.63
N GLU A 80 2.02 -7.68 17.27
CA GLU A 80 3.31 -8.04 17.86
C GLU A 80 3.19 -9.08 18.99
N LYS A 81 2.02 -9.20 19.62
CA LYS A 81 1.74 -10.24 20.64
C LYS A 81 1.61 -11.64 20.05
N TRP A 82 1.47 -11.76 18.72
CA TRP A 82 1.45 -13.05 18.04
C TRP A 82 2.86 -13.63 17.96
N ASP A 83 3.02 -14.89 18.38
CA ASP A 83 4.31 -15.57 18.55
C ASP A 83 5.08 -15.80 17.24
N GLN A 84 4.43 -15.63 16.09
CA GLN A 84 5.05 -15.76 14.77
C GLN A 84 5.20 -14.42 14.04
N ALA A 85 4.91 -13.31 14.72
CA ALA A 85 5.11 -11.99 14.15
C ALA A 85 6.61 -11.70 13.95
N ASP A 86 6.96 -11.13 12.80
CA ASP A 86 8.32 -10.73 12.49
C ASP A 86 8.61 -9.36 13.13
N THR A 87 9.28 -9.37 14.28
CA THR A 87 9.62 -8.18 15.06
C THR A 87 10.47 -7.18 14.27
N GLY A 88 11.33 -7.66 13.36
CA GLY A 88 12.12 -6.80 12.48
C GLY A 88 11.24 -6.07 11.47
N GLN A 89 10.25 -6.75 10.88
CA GLN A 89 9.27 -6.10 10.00
C GLN A 89 8.37 -5.13 10.77
N ILE A 90 7.92 -5.49 11.98
CA ILE A 90 7.13 -4.60 12.83
C ILE A 90 7.92 -3.32 13.15
N GLN A 91 9.17 -3.44 13.57
CA GLN A 91 10.03 -2.28 13.83
C GLN A 91 10.21 -1.42 12.57
N LYS A 92 10.39 -2.06 11.41
CA LYS A 92 10.44 -1.36 10.13
C LYS A 92 9.15 -0.58 9.86
N CYS A 93 7.99 -1.17 10.12
CA CYS A 93 6.70 -0.48 9.98
C CYS A 93 6.60 0.75 10.90
N ARG A 94 7.04 0.62 12.16
CA ARG A 94 7.09 1.75 13.10
C ARG A 94 7.98 2.88 12.57
N ASN A 95 9.17 2.55 12.06
CA ASN A 95 10.07 3.54 11.46
C ASN A 95 9.44 4.24 10.24
N VAL A 96 8.72 3.51 9.37
CA VAL A 96 8.01 4.12 8.22
C VAL A 96 6.94 5.11 8.70
N LEU A 97 6.19 4.76 9.75
CA LEU A 97 5.18 5.65 10.33
C LEU A 97 5.82 6.91 10.93
N GLU A 98 6.94 6.78 11.63
CA GLU A 98 7.68 7.94 12.16
C GLU A 98 8.13 8.87 11.04
N TYR A 99 8.68 8.33 9.94
CA TYR A 99 9.05 9.16 8.78
C TYR A 99 7.84 9.80 8.10
N HIS A 100 6.72 9.09 8.00
CA HIS A 100 5.46 9.62 7.45
C HIS A 100 4.90 10.76 8.30
N GLU A 101 4.93 10.61 9.63
CA GLU A 101 4.48 11.62 10.60
C GLU A 101 5.40 12.84 10.65
N ALA A 102 6.69 12.66 10.37
CA ALA A 102 7.68 13.74 10.39
C ALA A 102 7.58 14.66 9.16
N ILE A 103 7.29 14.13 7.97
CA ILE A 103 7.22 14.94 6.73
C ILE A 103 5.89 15.67 6.59
N GLU A 104 5.87 16.70 5.75
CA GLU A 104 4.65 17.46 5.52
C GLU A 104 3.63 16.65 4.69
N SER A 105 2.43 16.50 5.25
CA SER A 105 1.28 15.95 4.52
C SER A 105 0.57 17.05 3.76
N LEU A 106 0.55 16.94 2.44
CA LEU A 106 -0.30 17.78 1.59
C LEU A 106 -1.78 17.44 1.84
N ASP A 107 -2.64 18.46 1.69
CA ASP A 107 -4.07 18.26 1.80
C ASP A 107 -4.58 17.27 0.74
N LEU A 108 -5.68 16.62 1.10
CA LEU A 108 -6.47 15.82 0.19
C LEU A 108 -7.08 16.73 -0.88
N LEU A 109 -6.77 16.47 -2.15
CA LEU A 109 -7.39 17.15 -3.29
C LEU A 109 -8.75 16.54 -3.65
N PHE A 110 -9.10 15.43 -3.01
CA PHE A 110 -10.26 14.59 -3.29
C PHE A 110 -10.91 14.22 -1.95
N GLU A 111 -12.24 14.30 -1.84
CA GLU A 111 -12.94 13.78 -0.66
C GLU A 111 -12.63 12.28 -0.50
N GLU A 112 -12.52 11.83 0.76
CA GLU A 112 -12.31 10.42 1.10
C GLU A 112 -13.29 9.52 0.33
N TYR A 113 -12.73 8.47 -0.28
CA TYR A 113 -13.20 7.10 -0.52
C TYR A 113 -14.61 6.67 -0.03
N ALA A 114 -15.64 7.49 -0.18
CA ALA A 114 -17.02 7.15 0.11
C ALA A 114 -17.62 6.41 -1.08
N GLY A 115 -17.38 5.10 -1.12
CA GLY A 115 -18.14 4.18 -1.98
C GLY A 115 -17.27 3.25 -2.82
N ASP A 116 -17.52 1.96 -2.63
CA ASP A 116 -17.24 0.83 -3.53
C ASP A 116 -16.06 1.01 -4.50
N TYR A 117 -14.95 0.37 -4.14
CA TYR A 117 -13.84 0.07 -5.04
C TYR A 117 -14.39 -0.62 -6.30
N GLY A 118 -14.48 0.11 -7.41
CA GLY A 118 -14.89 -0.40 -8.72
C GLY A 118 -16.16 0.20 -9.33
N ALA A 119 -16.88 1.12 -8.68
CA ALA A 119 -18.15 1.64 -9.22
C ALA A 119 -18.02 2.73 -10.32
N GLY A 120 -16.81 3.05 -10.80
CA GLY A 120 -16.61 3.90 -11.99
C GLY A 120 -17.00 5.38 -11.86
N ASN A 121 -17.48 5.82 -10.70
CA ASN A 121 -17.69 7.22 -10.38
C ASN A 121 -16.44 7.72 -9.66
N GLY A 122 -15.57 8.43 -10.38
CA GLY A 122 -14.40 9.06 -9.78
C GLY A 122 -14.78 9.96 -8.59
N PRO A 123 -13.82 10.32 -7.71
CA PRO A 123 -14.12 10.97 -6.44
C PRO A 123 -15.08 12.16 -6.58
N ALA A 124 -16.04 12.26 -5.67
CA ALA A 124 -16.87 13.44 -5.54
C ALA A 124 -15.98 14.69 -5.34
N GLY A 125 -16.39 15.83 -5.89
CA GLY A 125 -15.66 17.10 -5.73
C GLY A 125 -14.51 17.38 -6.71
N ILE A 126 -14.14 16.45 -7.61
CA ILE A 126 -13.09 16.73 -8.61
C ILE A 126 -13.61 17.59 -9.76
N SER A 127 -12.89 18.69 -10.06
CA SER A 127 -13.17 19.52 -11.23
C SER A 127 -13.07 18.72 -12.55
N PRO A 128 -13.85 19.05 -13.60
CA PRO A 128 -13.72 18.38 -14.90
C PRO A 128 -12.30 18.40 -15.48
N GLY A 129 -11.53 19.48 -15.22
CA GLY A 129 -10.13 19.59 -15.65
C GLY A 129 -9.22 18.61 -14.92
N ASP A 130 -9.38 18.47 -13.61
CA ASP A 130 -8.60 17.53 -12.81
C ASP A 130 -8.92 16.07 -13.16
N ARG A 131 -10.19 15.75 -13.46
CA ARG A 131 -10.57 14.41 -13.98
C ARG A 131 -9.89 14.09 -15.31
N ARG A 132 -9.79 15.07 -16.21
CA ARG A 132 -9.08 14.91 -17.50
C ARG A 132 -7.59 14.69 -17.28
N LEU A 133 -6.96 15.48 -16.41
CA LEU A 133 -5.54 15.34 -16.08
C LEU A 133 -5.23 13.96 -15.48
N LEU A 134 -6.01 13.53 -14.47
CA LEU A 134 -5.83 12.23 -13.84
C LEU A 134 -6.00 11.08 -14.84
N SER A 135 -7.00 11.19 -15.74
CA SER A 135 -7.23 10.21 -16.81
C SER A 135 -6.08 10.18 -17.82
N LEU A 136 -5.54 11.35 -18.20
CA LEU A 136 -4.38 11.47 -19.08
C LEU A 136 -3.16 10.79 -18.46
N ILE A 137 -2.89 11.04 -17.18
CA ILE A 137 -1.80 10.40 -16.43
C ILE A 137 -2.00 8.87 -16.43
N ARG A 138 -3.14 8.39 -15.97
CA ARG A 138 -3.43 6.95 -15.82
C ARG A 138 -3.34 6.20 -17.15
N TYR A 139 -4.07 6.65 -18.17
CA TYR A 139 -4.30 5.85 -19.37
C TYR A 139 -3.33 6.15 -20.52
N LYS A 140 -2.78 7.36 -20.60
CA LYS A 140 -1.87 7.73 -21.71
C LYS A 140 -0.42 7.73 -21.28
N ILE A 141 -0.11 8.35 -20.14
CA ILE A 141 1.27 8.46 -19.64
C ILE A 141 1.73 7.13 -19.06
N LEU A 142 0.99 6.60 -18.09
CA LEU A 142 1.34 5.34 -17.44
C LEU A 142 0.89 4.11 -18.26
N SER A 143 0.02 4.31 -19.25
CA SER A 143 -0.49 3.27 -20.16
C SER A 143 -1.16 2.08 -19.46
N PHE A 144 -1.84 2.32 -18.35
CA PHE A 144 -2.70 1.31 -17.74
C PHE A 144 -3.87 1.00 -18.66
N LYS A 145 -4.20 -0.28 -18.83
CA LYS A 145 -5.37 -0.67 -19.63
C LYS A 145 -6.61 -0.60 -18.74
N LYS A 146 -7.74 -0.25 -19.36
CA LYS A 146 -9.04 -0.23 -18.68
C LYS A 146 -9.50 -1.63 -18.23
N THR A 147 -8.85 -2.68 -18.75
CA THR A 147 -9.18 -4.10 -18.57
C THR A 147 -8.12 -4.88 -17.78
N ASP A 148 -7.08 -4.22 -17.25
CA ASP A 148 -6.13 -4.92 -16.36
C ASP A 148 -6.97 -5.42 -15.17
N SER A 149 -7.23 -6.73 -15.14
CA SER A 149 -8.34 -7.28 -14.37
C SER A 149 -8.01 -7.33 -12.88
N TYR A 150 -9.04 -6.96 -12.14
CA TYR A 150 -9.12 -6.54 -10.75
C TYR A 150 -8.93 -7.67 -9.70
N PHE A 151 -8.27 -8.77 -10.07
CA PHE A 151 -8.31 -10.03 -9.30
C PHE A 151 -6.98 -10.81 -9.22
N GLU A 152 -5.84 -10.24 -9.60
CA GLU A 152 -4.54 -10.94 -9.52
C GLU A 152 -4.00 -11.10 -8.08
N CYS A 153 -4.79 -10.78 -7.05
CA CYS A 153 -4.29 -10.69 -5.68
C CYS A 153 -4.12 -12.06 -4.99
N LEU A 154 -4.73 -13.13 -5.51
CA LEU A 154 -4.57 -14.50 -5.02
C LEU A 154 -4.44 -15.48 -6.19
N SER A 155 -3.39 -16.31 -6.18
CA SER A 155 -3.30 -17.49 -7.04
C SER A 155 -4.47 -18.44 -6.74
N GLU A 156 -4.85 -19.29 -7.69
CA GLU A 156 -5.90 -20.31 -7.52
C GLU A 156 -5.67 -21.12 -6.22
N ASP A 157 -4.46 -21.65 -6.01
CA ASP A 157 -4.07 -22.32 -4.76
C ASP A 157 -4.32 -21.49 -3.50
N GLY A 158 -4.11 -20.17 -3.58
CA GLY A 158 -4.30 -19.27 -2.44
C GLY A 158 -5.78 -19.09 -2.13
N GLN A 159 -6.62 -18.99 -3.16
CA GLN A 159 -8.07 -18.92 -2.99
C GLN A 159 -8.62 -20.20 -2.37
N ASP A 160 -8.10 -21.36 -2.77
CA ASP A 160 -8.50 -22.66 -2.23
C ASP A 160 -8.12 -22.79 -0.75
N ILE A 161 -6.92 -22.38 -0.36
CA ILE A 161 -6.47 -22.39 1.04
C ILE A 161 -7.36 -21.49 1.91
N ILE A 162 -7.64 -20.26 1.46
CA ILE A 162 -8.48 -19.33 2.23
C ILE A 162 -9.93 -19.83 2.29
N SER A 163 -10.47 -20.35 1.19
CA SER A 163 -11.80 -20.95 1.16
C SER A 163 -11.91 -22.12 2.13
N HIS A 164 -10.89 -22.99 2.18
CA HIS A 164 -10.81 -24.07 3.16
C HIS A 164 -10.87 -23.52 4.59
N CYS A 165 -10.08 -22.48 4.91
CA CYS A 165 -10.10 -21.86 6.23
C CYS A 165 -11.51 -21.36 6.59
N LEU A 166 -12.14 -20.61 5.69
CA LEU A 166 -13.44 -19.96 5.91
C LEU A 166 -14.60 -20.97 6.07
N LEU A 167 -14.61 -22.04 5.28
CA LEU A 167 -15.63 -23.10 5.38
C LEU A 167 -15.56 -23.87 6.70
N ASN A 168 -14.39 -23.93 7.32
CA ASN A 168 -14.15 -24.72 8.53
C ASN A 168 -14.12 -23.87 9.81
N LEU A 169 -14.49 -22.59 9.75
CA LEU A 169 -14.44 -21.69 10.93
C LEU A 169 -15.25 -22.22 12.12
N ASN A 170 -16.35 -22.93 11.89
CA ASN A 170 -17.19 -23.53 12.95
C ASN A 170 -16.46 -24.59 13.79
N GLY A 171 -15.37 -25.17 13.30
CA GLY A 171 -14.52 -26.09 14.05
C GLY A 171 -13.53 -25.40 14.99
N TRP A 172 -13.38 -24.08 14.88
CA TRP A 172 -12.37 -23.29 15.60
C TRP A 172 -12.98 -22.17 16.44
N TYR A 173 -14.02 -21.53 15.92
CA TYR A 173 -14.79 -20.48 16.58
C TYR A 173 -16.04 -21.09 17.21
N GLY A 174 -16.25 -20.77 18.49
CA GLY A 174 -17.49 -21.03 19.21
C GLY A 174 -18.39 -19.79 19.25
N PRO A 175 -19.60 -19.91 19.80
CA PRO A 175 -20.52 -18.77 19.94
C PRO A 175 -19.89 -17.59 20.70
N ASP A 176 -19.12 -17.88 21.75
CA ASP A 176 -18.57 -16.88 22.66
C ASP A 176 -17.41 -16.04 22.07
N ASN A 177 -16.81 -16.49 20.97
CA ASN A 177 -15.70 -15.77 20.32
C ASN A 177 -16.00 -15.34 18.88
N TRP A 178 -17.08 -15.82 18.26
CA TRP A 178 -17.50 -15.41 16.92
C TRP A 178 -18.20 -14.04 16.92
N ASP A 179 -19.21 -13.85 17.77
CA ASP A 179 -20.06 -12.63 17.83
C ASP A 179 -19.46 -11.50 18.68
N VAL A 180 -18.16 -11.59 18.98
CA VAL A 180 -17.43 -10.52 19.68
C VAL A 180 -17.13 -9.37 18.71
N ASP A 181 -16.63 -8.24 19.20
CA ASP A 181 -16.18 -7.09 18.39
C ASP A 181 -15.32 -7.52 17.18
N PHE A 182 -15.87 -7.43 15.96
CA PHE A 182 -15.21 -7.78 14.69
C PHE A 182 -13.99 -6.90 14.39
N ARG A 183 -13.82 -5.79 15.11
CA ARG A 183 -12.64 -4.91 15.01
C ARG A 183 -11.40 -5.55 15.63
N ARG A 184 -11.55 -6.56 16.49
CA ARG A 184 -10.44 -7.29 17.10
C ARG A 184 -10.22 -8.62 16.40
N ILE A 185 -8.97 -8.91 16.04
CA ILE A 185 -8.55 -10.17 15.43
C ILE A 185 -7.83 -11.02 16.46
N ASP A 186 -8.20 -12.30 16.54
CA ASP A 186 -7.42 -13.29 17.27
C ASP A 186 -6.36 -13.87 16.32
N TYR A 187 -5.20 -13.21 16.28
CA TYR A 187 -4.08 -13.62 15.43
C TYR A 187 -3.60 -15.04 15.74
N LYS A 188 -3.66 -15.45 17.00
CA LYS A 188 -3.22 -16.79 17.42
C LYS A 188 -4.17 -17.86 16.89
N LEU A 189 -5.48 -17.64 17.01
CA LEU A 189 -6.48 -18.57 16.49
C LEU A 189 -6.44 -18.64 14.96
N ASN A 190 -6.46 -17.49 14.28
CA ASN A 190 -6.38 -17.44 12.82
C ASN A 190 -5.07 -18.05 12.30
N GLY A 191 -3.96 -17.87 13.02
CA GLY A 191 -2.68 -18.47 12.66
C GLY A 191 -2.74 -20.00 12.67
N LYS A 192 -3.39 -20.59 13.69
CA LYS A 192 -3.61 -22.04 13.76
C LYS A 192 -4.52 -22.54 12.64
N ILE A 193 -5.57 -21.80 12.30
CA ILE A 193 -6.49 -22.14 11.21
C ILE A 193 -5.71 -22.20 9.89
N LEU A 194 -4.90 -21.19 9.61
CA LEU A 194 -4.09 -21.14 8.39
C LEU A 194 -3.05 -22.27 8.35
N VAL A 195 -2.31 -22.50 9.45
CA VAL A 195 -1.33 -23.59 9.54
C VAL A 195 -1.99 -24.94 9.24
N SER A 196 -3.16 -25.22 9.83
CA SER A 196 -3.88 -26.46 9.57
C SER A 196 -4.30 -26.60 8.09
N ALA A 197 -4.72 -25.50 7.45
CA ALA A 197 -5.04 -25.51 6.03
C ALA A 197 -3.79 -25.73 5.15
N LEU A 198 -2.66 -25.10 5.47
CA LEU A 198 -1.39 -25.28 4.75
C LEU A 198 -0.90 -26.74 4.83
N GLU A 199 -0.95 -27.35 6.02
CA GLU A 199 -0.55 -28.75 6.23
C GLU A 199 -1.39 -29.71 5.38
N LYS A 200 -2.71 -29.49 5.31
CA LYS A 200 -3.60 -30.31 4.47
C LYS A 200 -3.29 -30.20 2.97
N HIS A 201 -2.72 -29.08 2.54
CA HIS A 201 -2.29 -28.87 1.15
C HIS A 201 -0.81 -29.26 0.93
N GLY A 202 -0.12 -29.80 1.95
CA GLY A 202 1.29 -30.18 1.85
C GLY A 202 2.24 -28.99 1.68
N ILE A 203 1.84 -27.80 2.13
CA ILE A 203 2.61 -26.56 2.00
C ILE A 203 3.41 -26.31 3.29
N ASN A 204 4.63 -25.80 3.15
CA ASN A 204 5.46 -25.35 4.28
C ASN A 204 4.72 -24.31 5.12
N THR A 205 4.70 -24.48 6.44
CA THR A 205 3.96 -23.65 7.40
C THR A 205 4.76 -22.48 7.96
N SER A 206 6.03 -22.32 7.57
CA SER A 206 6.89 -21.24 8.07
C SER A 206 6.37 -19.87 7.66
N PHE A 207 6.39 -18.92 8.60
CA PHE A 207 6.13 -17.50 8.37
C PHE A 207 7.42 -16.68 8.32
N ALA A 208 8.59 -17.30 8.47
CA ALA A 208 9.86 -16.60 8.54
C ALA A 208 10.51 -16.40 7.15
N GLY A 209 11.25 -15.30 7.01
CA GLY A 209 12.08 -15.04 5.82
C GLY A 209 11.30 -14.84 4.53
N LYS A 210 11.98 -15.06 3.39
CA LYS A 210 11.40 -14.90 2.04
C LYS A 210 10.39 -16.00 1.73
N GLU A 211 10.68 -17.24 2.12
CA GLU A 211 9.79 -18.39 1.91
C GLU A 211 8.45 -18.22 2.65
N GLY A 212 8.48 -17.60 3.84
CA GLY A 212 7.26 -17.31 4.61
C GLY A 212 6.44 -16.11 4.11
N ALA A 213 6.91 -15.36 3.11
CA ALA A 213 6.20 -14.17 2.62
C ALA A 213 4.83 -14.51 2.03
N LYS A 214 4.71 -15.65 1.33
CA LYS A 214 3.43 -16.13 0.80
C LYS A 214 2.44 -16.43 1.94
N ASN A 215 2.92 -17.07 3.00
CA ASN A 215 2.09 -17.43 4.16
C ASN A 215 1.64 -16.19 4.94
N ARG A 216 2.51 -15.19 5.14
CA ARG A 216 2.13 -13.90 5.74
C ARG A 216 1.05 -13.19 4.94
N ARG A 217 1.16 -13.19 3.61
CA ARG A 217 0.13 -12.62 2.72
C ARG A 217 -1.20 -13.37 2.85
N LEU A 218 -1.18 -14.70 2.82
CA LEU A 218 -2.39 -15.52 3.05
C LEU A 218 -2.99 -15.24 4.43
N PHE A 219 -2.17 -15.03 5.44
CA PHE A 219 -2.63 -14.71 6.78
C PHE A 219 -3.33 -13.36 6.88
N GLY A 220 -2.79 -12.33 6.23
CA GLY A 220 -3.47 -11.03 6.13
C GLY A 220 -4.83 -11.12 5.46
N ILE A 221 -4.90 -11.89 4.36
CA ILE A 221 -6.13 -12.15 3.63
C ILE A 221 -7.12 -12.89 4.52
N LEU A 222 -6.69 -13.93 5.25
CA LEU A 222 -7.53 -14.65 6.21
C LEU A 222 -8.05 -13.72 7.31
N ASN A 223 -7.19 -12.91 7.92
CA ASN A 223 -7.59 -11.99 9.00
C ASN A 223 -8.65 -11.00 8.53
N ARG A 224 -8.48 -10.44 7.32
CA ARG A 224 -9.47 -9.57 6.68
C ARG A 224 -10.77 -10.31 6.39
N ALA A 225 -10.69 -11.51 5.82
CA ALA A 225 -11.85 -12.33 5.48
C ALA A 225 -12.65 -12.72 6.73
N VAL A 226 -11.99 -13.11 7.82
CA VAL A 226 -12.63 -13.42 9.11
C VAL A 226 -13.31 -12.19 9.71
N ALA A 227 -12.66 -11.02 9.68
CA ALA A 227 -13.29 -9.79 10.15
C ALA A 227 -14.55 -9.42 9.35
N LEU A 228 -14.49 -9.53 8.02
CA LEU A 228 -15.66 -9.30 7.16
C LEU A 228 -16.74 -10.36 7.40
N ALA A 229 -16.34 -11.62 7.57
CA ALA A 229 -17.27 -12.70 7.88
C ALA A 229 -18.04 -12.42 9.17
N ARG A 230 -17.33 -12.06 10.25
CA ARG A 230 -17.96 -11.68 11.54
C ARG A 230 -18.84 -10.44 11.43
N ARG A 231 -18.50 -9.51 10.53
CA ARG A 231 -19.32 -8.31 10.29
C ARG A 231 -20.64 -8.64 9.58
N PHE A 232 -20.62 -9.54 8.59
CA PHE A 232 -21.77 -9.81 7.73
C PHE A 232 -22.59 -11.04 8.15
N TYR A 233 -21.97 -12.02 8.81
CA TYR A 233 -22.58 -13.31 9.15
C TYR A 233 -22.53 -13.51 10.66
N ARG A 234 -23.71 -13.60 11.28
CA ARG A 234 -23.85 -13.78 12.72
C ARG A 234 -23.68 -15.23 13.18
N GLU A 235 -23.81 -16.19 12.27
CA GLU A 235 -23.79 -17.61 12.59
C GLU A 235 -22.80 -18.37 11.69
N LEU A 236 -22.26 -19.45 12.24
CA LEU A 236 -21.44 -20.43 11.55
C LEU A 236 -22.23 -21.76 11.44
N PRO A 237 -21.97 -22.62 10.44
CA PRO A 237 -20.93 -22.52 9.40
C PRO A 237 -21.32 -21.59 8.25
N LEU A 238 -20.30 -21.03 7.59
CA LEU A 238 -20.49 -20.30 6.33
C LEU A 238 -20.79 -21.29 5.18
N LYS A 239 -21.65 -20.91 4.25
CA LYS A 239 -21.92 -21.68 3.02
C LYS A 239 -20.90 -21.31 1.94
N GLN A 240 -20.74 -22.17 0.94
CA GLN A 240 -19.84 -21.90 -0.20
C GLN A 240 -20.13 -20.56 -0.88
N GLN A 241 -21.40 -20.20 -1.05
CA GLN A 241 -21.80 -18.92 -1.63
C GLN A 241 -21.36 -17.71 -0.77
N ASP A 242 -21.35 -17.86 0.55
CA ASP A 242 -20.94 -16.81 1.50
C ASP A 242 -19.43 -16.60 1.40
N VAL A 243 -18.68 -17.70 1.32
CA VAL A 243 -17.22 -17.69 1.10
C VAL A 243 -16.87 -17.02 -0.22
N SER A 244 -17.54 -17.38 -1.32
CA SER A 244 -17.31 -16.75 -2.63
C SER A 244 -17.58 -15.24 -2.58
N GLY A 245 -18.65 -14.80 -1.93
CA GLY A 245 -18.95 -13.38 -1.75
C GLY A 245 -17.91 -12.64 -0.90
N LEU A 246 -17.47 -13.25 0.21
CA LEU A 246 -16.39 -12.71 1.06
C LEU A 246 -15.08 -12.57 0.29
N MET A 247 -14.70 -13.57 -0.51
CA MET A 247 -13.48 -13.52 -1.30
C MET A 247 -13.51 -12.41 -2.35
N GLN A 248 -14.66 -12.14 -2.96
CA GLN A 248 -14.83 -10.99 -3.86
C GLN A 248 -14.67 -9.67 -3.11
N GLU A 249 -15.25 -9.54 -1.92
CA GLU A 249 -15.16 -8.31 -1.12
C GLU A 249 -13.74 -8.08 -0.58
N VAL A 250 -13.05 -9.14 -0.17
CA VAL A 250 -11.63 -9.10 0.19
C VAL A 250 -10.80 -8.66 -1.02
N ALA A 251 -11.02 -9.28 -2.19
CA ALA A 251 -10.29 -8.96 -3.41
C ALA A 251 -10.43 -7.49 -3.79
N LYS A 252 -11.64 -6.92 -3.76
CA LYS A 252 -11.86 -5.47 -4.04
C LYS A 252 -10.99 -4.55 -3.18
N ARG A 253 -10.73 -4.93 -1.92
CA ARG A 253 -9.93 -4.12 -0.98
C ARG A 253 -8.43 -4.27 -1.21
N TYR A 254 -7.97 -5.48 -1.48
CA TYR A 254 -6.57 -5.76 -1.81
C TYR A 254 -6.20 -5.42 -3.26
N ASP A 255 -7.19 -5.21 -4.12
CA ASP A 255 -7.05 -4.66 -5.46
C ASP A 255 -6.96 -3.13 -5.43
N TYR A 256 -6.32 -2.58 -4.40
CA TYR A 256 -5.91 -1.18 -4.38
C TYR A 256 -5.10 -0.92 -5.65
N HIS A 257 -5.72 -0.24 -6.62
CA HIS A 257 -5.18 -0.14 -7.97
C HIS A 257 -3.84 0.59 -7.92
N HIS A 258 -2.74 -0.15 -8.02
CA HIS A 258 -1.40 0.43 -8.21
C HIS A 258 -1.44 1.52 -9.29
N ALA A 259 -2.22 1.29 -10.34
CA ALA A 259 -2.46 2.24 -11.41
C ALA A 259 -3.08 3.58 -10.99
N GLU A 260 -4.12 3.52 -10.17
CA GLU A 260 -4.83 4.71 -9.71
C GLU A 260 -4.01 5.45 -8.66
N ARG A 261 -3.41 4.71 -7.74
CA ARG A 261 -2.46 5.24 -6.76
C ARG A 261 -1.33 6.00 -7.44
N ASP A 262 -0.62 5.36 -8.36
CA ASP A 262 0.55 5.96 -9.04
C ASP A 262 0.13 7.26 -9.76
N ALA A 263 -1.03 7.23 -10.42
CA ALA A 263 -1.59 8.41 -11.08
C ALA A 263 -1.96 9.52 -10.09
N ARG A 264 -2.48 9.18 -8.90
CA ARG A 264 -2.82 10.13 -7.83
C ARG A 264 -1.58 10.79 -7.24
N HIS A 265 -0.52 10.06 -6.92
CA HIS A 265 0.72 10.67 -6.42
C HIS A 265 1.30 11.67 -7.43
N ILE A 266 1.34 11.30 -8.72
CA ILE A 266 1.77 12.20 -9.80
C ILE A 266 0.85 13.42 -9.87
N PHE A 267 -0.46 13.22 -9.83
CA PHE A 267 -1.44 14.30 -9.85
C PHE A 267 -1.25 15.26 -8.67
N HIS A 268 -1.08 14.76 -7.45
CA HIS A 268 -0.78 15.58 -6.28
C HIS A 268 0.49 16.40 -6.48
N ALA A 269 1.59 15.77 -6.91
CA ALA A 269 2.83 16.49 -7.17
C ALA A 269 2.63 17.62 -8.19
N ILE A 270 1.88 17.37 -9.28
CA ILE A 270 1.53 18.39 -10.29
C ILE A 270 0.72 19.54 -9.69
N ARG A 271 -0.37 19.24 -8.98
CA ARG A 271 -1.32 20.24 -8.47
C ARG A 271 -0.70 21.15 -7.41
N TYR A 272 0.20 20.61 -6.60
CA TYR A 272 0.96 21.38 -5.61
C TYR A 272 2.23 22.02 -6.20
N GLY A 273 2.47 21.91 -7.51
CA GLY A 273 3.62 22.52 -8.17
C GLY A 273 4.97 21.97 -7.69
N ILE A 274 5.00 20.71 -7.23
CA ILE A 274 6.23 20.07 -6.74
C ILE A 274 7.03 19.56 -7.94
N PRO A 275 8.27 20.05 -8.16
CA PRO A 275 9.02 19.76 -9.38
C PRO A 275 9.65 18.37 -9.41
N PHE A 276 9.86 17.75 -8.24
CA PHE A 276 10.50 16.44 -8.12
C PHE A 276 9.57 15.46 -7.42
N PHE A 277 9.33 14.31 -8.02
CA PHE A 277 8.73 13.16 -7.35
C PHE A 277 9.78 12.05 -7.25
N VAL A 278 10.23 11.80 -6.02
CA VAL A 278 11.17 10.76 -5.67
C VAL A 278 10.43 9.46 -5.38
N THR A 279 10.82 8.39 -6.07
CA THR A 279 10.31 7.03 -5.88
C THR A 279 11.41 6.00 -6.13
N THR A 280 11.26 4.79 -5.59
CA THR A 280 12.11 3.64 -5.94
C THR A 280 11.48 2.76 -7.03
N ASP A 281 10.24 3.04 -7.46
CA ASP A 281 9.58 2.33 -8.55
C ASP A 281 10.14 2.77 -9.93
N GLY A 282 11.13 2.01 -10.41
CA GLY A 282 11.72 2.24 -11.74
C GLY A 282 10.75 2.08 -12.91
N ARG A 283 9.66 1.32 -12.77
CA ARG A 283 8.61 1.23 -13.82
C ARG A 283 7.84 2.55 -13.87
N LEU A 284 7.50 3.12 -12.72
CA LEU A 284 6.81 4.41 -12.64
C LEU A 284 7.66 5.54 -13.21
N ILE A 285 8.94 5.61 -12.82
CA ILE A 285 9.90 6.60 -13.34
C ILE A 285 9.99 6.54 -14.87
N ARG A 286 10.25 5.35 -15.42
CA ARG A 286 10.38 5.18 -16.87
C ARG A 286 9.07 5.50 -17.59
N GLY A 287 7.95 4.96 -17.10
CA GLY A 287 6.63 5.15 -17.71
C GLY A 287 6.25 6.63 -17.79
N TYR A 288 6.44 7.37 -16.71
CA TYR A 288 6.16 8.81 -16.71
C TYR A 288 7.15 9.59 -17.58
N ASN A 289 8.46 9.46 -17.34
CA ASN A 289 9.45 10.32 -18.01
C ASN A 289 9.49 10.11 -19.53
N GLN A 290 9.21 8.91 -20.03
CA GLN A 290 9.13 8.64 -21.48
C GLN A 290 7.94 9.32 -22.15
N ARG A 291 6.83 9.50 -21.42
CA ARG A 291 5.55 9.98 -21.98
C ARG A 291 5.08 11.33 -21.44
N LYS A 292 5.84 11.98 -20.57
CA LYS A 292 5.48 13.30 -20.00
C LYS A 292 5.29 14.38 -21.05
N HIS A 293 5.89 14.25 -22.23
CA HIS A 293 5.67 15.14 -23.38
C HIS A 293 4.19 15.20 -23.80
N LEU A 294 3.39 14.17 -23.52
CA LEU A 294 1.93 14.19 -23.76
C LEU A 294 1.20 15.21 -22.89
N LEU A 295 1.74 15.60 -21.73
CA LEU A 295 1.23 16.72 -20.94
C LEU A 295 1.50 18.04 -21.68
N LEU A 296 2.71 18.22 -22.21
CA LEU A 296 3.13 19.44 -22.89
C LEU A 296 2.34 19.71 -24.18
N ASN A 297 1.81 18.66 -24.81
CA ASN A 297 0.93 18.78 -25.98
C ASN A 297 -0.47 19.34 -25.66
N ASN A 298 -0.82 19.49 -24.38
CA ASN A 298 -2.07 20.10 -23.94
C ASN A 298 -1.78 21.53 -23.43
N PRO A 299 -2.35 22.59 -24.03
CA PRO A 299 -2.10 23.97 -23.60
C PRO A 299 -2.36 24.23 -22.11
N GLU A 300 -3.35 23.53 -21.52
CA GLU A 300 -3.68 23.61 -20.09
C GLU A 300 -2.53 23.14 -19.16
N TYR A 301 -1.56 22.39 -19.68
CA TYR A 301 -0.57 21.64 -18.90
C TYR A 301 0.89 21.94 -19.29
N GLN A 302 1.13 22.92 -20.17
CA GLN A 302 2.46 23.25 -20.69
C GLN A 302 3.45 23.73 -19.62
N SER A 303 2.95 24.30 -18.52
CA SER A 303 3.76 24.78 -17.40
C SER A 303 4.19 23.70 -16.42
N ILE A 304 3.73 22.45 -16.59
CA ILE A 304 4.06 21.35 -15.69
C ILE A 304 5.52 20.93 -15.89
N ASN A 305 6.35 21.15 -14.87
CA ASN A 305 7.76 20.77 -14.84
C ASN A 305 8.04 19.68 -13.79
N LEU A 306 7.21 18.65 -13.75
CA LEU A 306 7.42 17.50 -12.87
C LEU A 306 8.43 16.53 -13.51
N VAL A 307 9.37 16.05 -12.70
CA VAL A 307 10.29 14.97 -13.04
C VAL A 307 10.24 13.90 -11.97
N LEU A 308 10.11 12.64 -12.40
CA LEU A 308 10.20 11.49 -11.51
C LEU A 308 11.64 10.98 -11.46
N LEU A 309 12.15 10.73 -10.27
CA LEU A 309 13.56 10.40 -10.03
C LEU A 309 13.70 9.37 -8.91
N THR A 310 14.81 8.65 -8.92
CA THR A 310 15.31 7.93 -7.74
C THR A 310 15.95 8.89 -6.73
N PRO A 311 16.10 8.48 -5.45
CA PRO A 311 16.84 9.27 -4.46
C PRO A 311 18.25 9.66 -4.94
N LYS A 312 18.97 8.72 -5.58
CA LYS A 312 20.30 8.98 -6.14
C LYS A 312 20.27 10.09 -7.20
N GLU A 313 19.33 10.02 -8.14
CA GLU A 313 19.24 11.00 -9.23
C GLU A 313 18.90 12.39 -8.71
N LEU A 314 18.02 12.50 -7.69
CA LEU A 314 17.74 13.79 -7.04
C LEU A 314 19.00 14.42 -6.45
N MET A 315 19.84 13.62 -5.76
CA MET A 315 21.10 14.12 -5.21
C MET A 315 22.08 14.60 -6.29
N GLN A 316 22.07 14.00 -7.47
CA GLN A 316 22.91 14.42 -8.60
C GLN A 316 22.42 15.75 -9.21
N GLN A 317 21.10 15.95 -9.31
CA GLN A 317 20.49 17.23 -9.71
C GLN A 317 20.78 18.36 -8.70
N GLY A 318 21.10 18.01 -7.45
CA GLY A 318 21.58 18.95 -6.43
C GLY A 318 22.97 19.53 -6.70
N ARG A 319 23.85 18.76 -7.34
CA ARG A 319 25.27 19.12 -7.55
C ARG A 319 25.50 20.04 -8.75
N HIS A 320 24.68 19.93 -9.80
CA HIS A 320 24.84 20.72 -11.02
C HIS A 320 24.34 22.16 -10.96
N VAL A 321 23.83 22.63 -9.81
CA VAL A 321 23.32 24.00 -9.64
C VAL A 321 24.13 24.77 -8.58
N GLY A 322 25.19 24.16 -8.03
CA GLY A 322 26.07 24.77 -7.02
C GLY A 322 27.45 25.18 -7.58
N GLU A 323 27.66 25.06 -8.89
CA GLU A 323 28.90 25.42 -9.60
C GLU A 323 28.69 26.50 -10.66
N GLU A 324 27.53 27.19 -10.65
CA GLU A 324 27.29 28.40 -11.47
C GLU A 324 27.15 29.65 -10.62
#